data_AF-K2DQR2-F1
#
_entry.id   AF-K2DQR2-F1
#
_cell.length_a   1.000
_cell.length_b   1.000
_cell.length_c   1.000
_cell.angle_alpha   90.00
_cell.angle_beta   90.00
_cell.angle_gamma   90.00
#
_symmetry.space_group_name_H-M   'P 1'
#
loop_
_entity.id
_entity.type
_entity.pdbx_description
1 polymer ?
#
loop_
_entity_poly.entity_id
_entity_poly.type
_entity_poly.pdbx_seq_one_letter_code
_entity_poly.pdbx_strand_id
1 'polypeptide(L)'
;AGSTDALEPYKLVNVSLGSNGNQNQLIAFLENMENAARLINVKNFRYSMGEDKETGLMTLTISFALESPYLFVESNAVTDEPIKLSISDAKFINDINKLKTLKYYKMDTTNESTQSTSSTQ
;
A
#
# COMPACT_ATOMS: atom_id res chain seq x y z
N ALA A 1 -15.14 -24.85 24.68
CA ALA A 1 -15.44 -25.23 23.28
C ALA A 1 -15.13 -24.01 22.42
N GLY A 2 -14.21 -24.15 21.47
CA GLY A 2 -13.64 -23.03 20.72
C GLY A 2 -14.67 -22.36 19.82
N SER A 3 -14.70 -21.03 19.85
CA SER A 3 -15.38 -20.20 18.87
C SER A 3 -14.64 -20.35 17.54
N THR A 4 -15.18 -21.17 16.65
CA THR A 4 -14.84 -21.09 15.23
C THR A 4 -15.36 -19.74 14.74
N ASP A 5 -14.48 -18.75 14.64
CA ASP A 5 -14.72 -17.51 13.91
C ASP A 5 -15.01 -17.90 12.45
N ALA A 6 -16.28 -18.13 12.16
CA ALA A 6 -16.75 -18.26 10.79
C ALA A 6 -16.61 -16.87 10.16
N LEU A 7 -15.58 -16.70 9.34
CA LEU A 7 -15.39 -15.53 8.50
C LEU A 7 -16.69 -15.32 7.69
N GLU A 8 -17.43 -14.25 8.00
CA GLU A 8 -18.60 -13.84 7.22
C GLU A 8 -18.20 -13.76 5.74
N PRO A 9 -18.96 -14.39 4.81
CA PRO A 9 -18.59 -14.42 3.41
C PRO A 9 -18.61 -13.00 2.84
N TYR A 10 -17.44 -12.52 2.43
CA TYR A 10 -17.32 -11.22 1.77
C TYR A 10 -18.05 -11.23 0.43
N LYS A 11 -18.68 -10.10 0.07
CA LYS A 11 -19.34 -9.95 -1.22
C LYS A 11 -18.30 -9.96 -2.33
N LEU A 12 -18.59 -10.68 -3.41
CA LEU A 12 -17.70 -10.86 -4.55
C LEU A 12 -18.27 -10.18 -5.80
N VAL A 13 -17.39 -9.56 -6.58
CA VAL A 13 -17.71 -9.06 -7.92
C VAL A 13 -17.02 -9.97 -8.94
N ASN A 14 -17.82 -10.51 -9.86
CA ASN A 14 -17.34 -11.34 -10.96
C ASN A 14 -17.34 -10.53 -12.26
N VAL A 15 -16.24 -10.58 -12.98
CA VAL A 15 -16.05 -9.91 -14.27
C VAL A 15 -15.59 -10.93 -15.30
N SER A 16 -16.38 -11.08 -16.37
CA SER A 16 -16.01 -11.85 -17.55
C SER A 16 -15.50 -10.89 -18.62
N LEU A 17 -14.24 -11.05 -19.02
CA LEU A 17 -13.60 -10.22 -20.04
C LEU A 17 -13.25 -11.08 -21.24
N GLY A 18 -13.51 -10.58 -22.45
CA GLY A 18 -13.05 -11.14 -23.71
C GLY A 18 -12.43 -10.04 -24.55
N SER A 19 -11.24 -10.27 -25.10
CA SER A 19 -10.52 -9.27 -25.90
C SER A 19 -9.70 -9.92 -27.00
N ASN A 20 -9.51 -9.20 -28.09
CA ASN A 20 -8.60 -9.55 -29.17
C ASN A 20 -7.44 -8.56 -29.19
N GLY A 21 -6.22 -9.04 -29.37
CA GLY A 21 -5.04 -8.17 -29.41
C GLY A 21 -3.80 -8.92 -29.87
N ASN A 22 -2.65 -8.42 -29.44
CA ASN A 22 -1.35 -9.06 -29.62
C ASN A 22 -0.73 -9.45 -28.27
N GLN A 23 0.37 -10.19 -28.31
CA GLN A 23 1.05 -10.69 -27.11
C GLN A 23 1.54 -9.56 -26.19
N ASN A 24 2.06 -8.47 -26.74
CA ASN A 24 2.56 -7.35 -25.94
C ASN A 24 1.43 -6.66 -25.16
N GLN A 25 0.25 -6.53 -25.77
CA GLN A 25 -0.93 -5.99 -25.11
C GLN A 25 -1.44 -6.90 -23.98
N LEU A 26 -1.36 -8.22 -24.13
CA LEU A 26 -1.67 -9.15 -23.05
C LEU A 26 -0.69 -9.01 -21.89
N ILE A 27 0.61 -8.93 -22.16
CA ILE A 27 1.65 -8.75 -21.13
C ILE A 27 1.38 -7.46 -20.36
N ALA A 28 1.21 -6.34 -21.07
CA ALA A 28 0.92 -5.05 -20.45
C ALA A 28 -0.39 -5.09 -19.63
N PHE A 29 -1.42 -5.80 -20.08
CA PHE A 29 -2.66 -5.97 -19.30
C PHE A 29 -2.40 -6.72 -17.99
N LEU A 30 -1.65 -7.83 -18.03
CA LEU A 30 -1.32 -8.61 -16.84
C LEU A 30 -0.46 -7.83 -15.86
N GLU A 31 0.54 -7.09 -16.35
CA GLU A 31 1.37 -6.21 -15.52
C GLU A 31 0.53 -5.12 -14.83
N ASN A 32 -0.40 -4.49 -15.55
CA ASN A 32 -1.30 -3.50 -14.96
C ASN A 32 -2.25 -4.13 -13.93
N MET A 33 -2.71 -5.36 -14.17
CA MET A 33 -3.55 -6.10 -13.24
C MET A 33 -2.80 -6.48 -11.97
N GLU A 34 -1.54 -6.89 -12.08
CA GLU A 34 -0.67 -7.21 -10.94
C GLU A 34 -0.33 -5.98 -10.10
N ASN A 35 -0.06 -4.84 -10.75
CA ASN A 35 0.23 -3.58 -10.06
C ASN A 35 -1.01 -2.86 -9.52
N ALA A 36 -2.22 -3.39 -9.75
CA ALA A 36 -3.43 -2.79 -9.22
C ALA A 36 -3.47 -2.91 -7.68
N ALA A 37 -3.85 -1.84 -7.00
CA ALA A 37 -3.98 -1.82 -5.52
C ALA A 37 -5.22 -2.59 -5.00
N ARG A 38 -5.61 -3.68 -5.66
CA ARG A 38 -6.79 -4.49 -5.33
C ARG A 38 -6.48 -5.97 -5.43
N LEU A 39 -7.09 -6.76 -4.56
CA LEU A 39 -7.04 -8.21 -4.65
C LEU A 39 -7.92 -8.68 -5.82
N ILE A 40 -7.30 -9.32 -6.80
CA ILE A 40 -7.98 -9.89 -7.97
C ILE A 40 -7.64 -11.38 -8.03
N ASN A 41 -8.67 -12.22 -8.09
CA ASN A 41 -8.56 -13.66 -8.26
C ASN A 41 -8.89 -14.03 -9.71
N VAL A 42 -7.95 -14.64 -10.41
CA VAL A 42 -8.14 -15.10 -11.79
C VAL A 42 -8.70 -16.53 -11.76
N LYS A 43 -10.02 -16.69 -11.94
CA LYS A 43 -10.68 -18.00 -11.93
C LYS A 43 -10.42 -18.79 -13.20
N ASN A 44 -10.42 -18.10 -14.33
CA ASN A 44 -10.19 -18.73 -15.63
C ASN A 44 -9.41 -17.76 -16.51
N PHE A 45 -8.44 -18.31 -17.24
CA PHE A 45 -7.69 -17.62 -18.26
C PHE A 45 -7.57 -18.55 -19.46
N ARG A 46 -8.09 -18.10 -20.60
CA ARG A 46 -8.00 -18.82 -21.87
C ARG A 46 -7.43 -17.88 -22.91
N TYR A 47 -6.48 -18.38 -23.69
CA TYR A 47 -5.97 -17.67 -24.85
C TYR A 47 -5.96 -18.59 -26.06
N SER A 48 -6.14 -18.01 -27.24
CA SER A 48 -6.03 -18.69 -28.51
C SER A 48 -5.29 -17.78 -29.47
N MET A 49 -4.29 -18.33 -30.13
CA MET A 49 -3.56 -17.64 -31.17
C MET A 49 -3.94 -18.26 -32.52
N GLY A 50 -4.31 -17.42 -33.48
CA GLY A 50 -4.71 -17.85 -34.81
C GLY A 50 -4.25 -16.84 -35.84
N GLU A 51 -4.01 -17.32 -37.05
CA GLU A 51 -3.78 -16.46 -38.20
C GLU A 51 -5.12 -16.09 -38.81
N ASP A 52 -5.36 -14.79 -38.95
CA ASP A 52 -6.49 -14.30 -39.72
C ASP A 52 -6.25 -14.63 -41.19
N LYS A 53 -7.15 -15.45 -41.76
CA LYS A 53 -7.03 -15.95 -43.13
C LYS A 53 -7.18 -14.86 -44.20
N GLU A 54 -7.77 -13.71 -43.86
CA GLU A 54 -7.95 -12.61 -44.79
C GLU A 54 -6.77 -11.63 -44.76
N THR A 55 -6.21 -11.37 -43.57
CA THR A 55 -5.15 -10.37 -43.39
C THR A 55 -3.74 -10.98 -43.28
N GLY A 56 -3.64 -12.30 -43.04
CA GLY A 56 -2.38 -13.00 -42.72
C GLY A 56 -1.78 -12.58 -41.38
N LEU A 57 -2.50 -11.77 -40.58
CA LEU A 57 -2.01 -11.27 -39.31
C LEU A 57 -2.27 -12.29 -38.20
N MET A 58 -1.29 -12.39 -37.30
CA MET A 58 -1.42 -13.21 -36.11
C MET A 58 -2.32 -12.48 -35.09
N THR A 59 -3.42 -13.12 -34.73
CA THR A 59 -4.41 -12.61 -33.77
C THR A 59 -4.32 -13.41 -32.48
N LEU A 60 -4.40 -12.72 -31.35
CA LEU A 60 -4.49 -13.32 -30.02
C LEU A 60 -5.87 -13.00 -29.43
N THR A 61 -6.71 -14.02 -29.30
CA THR A 61 -7.98 -13.95 -28.59
C THR A 61 -7.77 -14.36 -27.14
N ILE A 62 -8.30 -13.59 -26.20
CA ILE A 62 -8.09 -13.76 -24.76
C ILE A 62 -9.44 -13.72 -24.05
N SER A 63 -9.63 -14.57 -23.05
CA SER A 63 -10.76 -14.54 -22.15
C SER A 63 -10.33 -14.72 -20.70
N PHE A 64 -10.84 -13.86 -19.82
CA PHE A 64 -10.65 -13.92 -18.37
C PHE A 64 -11.99 -14.04 -17.66
N ALA A 65 -11.99 -14.83 -16.58
CA ALA A 65 -12.99 -14.75 -15.52
C ALA A 65 -12.26 -14.27 -14.26
N LEU A 66 -12.56 -13.04 -13.84
CA LEU A 66 -11.95 -12.37 -12.70
C LEU A 66 -12.96 -12.27 -11.56
N GLU A 67 -12.49 -12.47 -10.34
CA GLU A 67 -13.27 -12.34 -9.12
C GLU A 67 -12.53 -11.40 -8.17
N SER A 68 -13.21 -10.42 -7.58
CA SER A 68 -12.59 -9.51 -6.60
C SER A 68 -13.54 -9.24 -5.45
N PRO A 69 -13.04 -9.15 -4.19
CA PRO A 69 -13.85 -8.72 -3.07
C PRO A 69 -14.41 -7.32 -3.28
N TYR A 70 -15.71 -7.17 -3.05
CA TYR A 70 -16.36 -5.87 -3.00
C TYR A 70 -16.00 -5.18 -1.68
N LEU A 71 -15.09 -4.21 -1.73
CA LEU A 71 -14.91 -3.25 -0.63
C LEU A 71 -15.85 -2.07 -0.83
N PHE A 72 -16.84 -1.96 0.06
CA PHE A 72 -17.58 -0.71 0.22
C PHE A 72 -16.71 0.25 1.04
N VAL A 73 -16.18 1.28 0.39
CA VAL A 73 -15.45 2.34 1.08
C VAL A 73 -16.47 3.40 1.46
N GLU A 74 -16.91 3.40 2.72
CA GLU A 74 -17.60 4.58 3.25
C GLU A 74 -16.58 5.70 3.34
N SER A 75 -16.65 6.64 2.39
CA SER A 75 -15.86 7.86 2.42
C SER A 75 -16.41 8.80 3.50
N ASN A 76 -16.38 8.39 4.76
CA ASN A 76 -16.28 9.32 5.88
C ASN A 76 -14.83 9.82 5.90
N ALA A 77 -14.40 10.49 4.84
CA ALA A 77 -13.21 11.29 4.88
C ALA A 77 -13.51 12.40 5.89
N VAL A 78 -13.06 12.19 7.12
CA VAL A 78 -13.07 13.21 8.15
C VAL A 78 -12.27 14.35 7.53
N THR A 79 -12.94 15.41 7.11
CA THR A 79 -12.29 16.66 6.76
C THR A 79 -11.40 17.00 7.95
N ASP A 80 -10.09 17.12 7.73
CA ASP A 80 -9.16 17.61 8.76
C ASP A 80 -9.72 18.94 9.27
N GLU A 81 -10.44 18.92 10.40
CA GLU A 81 -10.79 20.16 11.05
C GLU A 81 -9.46 20.84 11.40
N PRO A 82 -9.24 22.09 10.99
CA PRO A 82 -8.01 22.78 11.33
C PRO A 82 -7.86 22.80 12.85
N ILE A 83 -6.87 22.08 13.37
CA ILE A 83 -6.57 22.11 14.79
C ILE A 83 -6.15 23.54 15.13
N LYS A 84 -7.06 24.30 15.77
CA LYS A 84 -6.76 25.65 16.27
C LYS A 84 -5.84 25.52 17.48
N LEU A 85 -4.54 25.43 17.25
CA LEU A 85 -3.54 25.47 18.31
C LEU A 85 -3.38 26.93 18.80
N SER A 86 -3.98 27.26 19.93
CA SER A 86 -3.75 28.54 20.59
C SER A 86 -2.61 28.41 21.59
N ILE A 87 -1.48 29.06 21.32
CA ILE A 87 -0.33 29.13 22.26
C ILE A 87 -0.66 29.91 23.54
N SER A 88 -1.77 30.64 23.54
CA SER A 88 -2.30 31.37 24.69
C SER A 88 -3.26 30.54 25.53
N ASP A 89 -3.56 29.30 25.14
CA ASP A 89 -4.39 28.39 25.93
C ASP A 89 -3.68 28.05 27.26
N ALA A 90 -4.43 28.18 28.35
CA ALA A 90 -3.94 27.89 29.70
C ALA A 90 -3.45 26.44 29.83
N LYS A 91 -4.09 25.49 29.13
CA LYS A 91 -3.66 24.09 29.13
C LYS A 91 -2.28 23.94 28.46
N PHE A 92 -2.10 24.55 27.29
CA PHE A 92 -0.83 24.55 26.57
C PHE A 92 0.30 25.16 27.41
N ILE A 93 0.07 26.31 28.04
CA ILE A 93 1.05 26.99 28.89
C ILE A 93 1.43 26.10 30.09
N ASN A 94 0.44 25.46 30.74
CA ASN A 94 0.67 24.57 31.87
C ASN A 94 1.53 23.35 31.47
N ASP A 95 1.22 22.75 30.32
CA ASP A 95 1.94 21.58 29.81
C ASP A 95 3.40 21.93 29.44
N ILE A 96 3.65 23.08 28.81
CA ILE A 96 5.01 23.59 28.52
C ILE A 96 5.77 23.90 29.80
N ASN A 97 5.12 24.51 30.80
CA ASN A 97 5.77 24.80 32.08
C ASN A 97 6.15 23.52 32.84
N LYS A 98 5.32 22.47 32.78
CA LYS A 98 5.67 21.15 33.31
C LYS A 98 6.88 20.56 32.61
N LEU A 99 6.92 20.58 31.27
CA LEU A 99 8.08 20.08 30.51
C LEU A 99 9.39 20.77 30.90
N LYS A 100 9.36 22.09 31.14
CA LYS A 100 10.53 22.86 31.58
C LYS A 100 11.03 22.47 32.99
N THR A 101 10.20 21.88 33.83
CA THR A 101 10.61 21.40 35.17
C THR A 101 11.33 20.05 35.13
N LEU A 102 11.27 19.34 34.00
CA LEU A 102 11.90 18.04 33.87
C LEU A 102 13.42 18.21 33.70
N LYS A 103 14.20 17.48 34.52
CA LYS A 103 15.65 17.42 34.39
C LYS A 103 16.01 16.57 33.18
N TYR A 104 16.80 17.11 32.27
CA TYR A 104 17.43 16.34 31.19
C TYR A 104 18.72 15.72 31.71
N TYR A 105 18.84 14.40 31.64
CA TYR A 105 20.09 13.69 31.95
C TYR A 105 20.82 13.41 30.63
N LYS A 106 21.98 14.02 30.45
CA LYS A 106 22.90 13.67 29.37
C LYS A 106 23.78 12.52 29.86
N MET A 107 23.72 11.37 29.20
CA MET A 107 24.68 10.29 29.44
C MET A 107 26.01 10.70 28.80
N ASP A 108 27.03 11.00 29.61
CA ASP A 108 28.40 11.18 29.11
C ASP A 108 29.04 9.81 28.90
N THR A 109 29.12 9.34 27.66
CA THR A 109 29.77 8.07 27.27
C THR A 109 31.22 8.27 26.86
N THR A 110 31.95 9.22 27.47
CA THR A 110 33.30 9.59 27.02
C THR A 110 34.26 9.63 28.19
N ASN A 111 34.69 8.47 28.67
CA ASN A 111 35.92 8.30 29.45
C ASN A 111 36.37 6.83 29.42
N GLU A 112 36.64 6.29 28.23
CA GLU A 112 37.66 5.24 28.09
C GLU A 112 38.54 5.55 26.86
N SER A 113 39.82 5.75 27.14
CA SER A 113 41.03 5.59 26.32
C SER A 113 41.24 6.43 25.04
N THR A 114 42.05 7.50 25.14
CA THR A 114 43.04 7.85 24.10
C THR A 114 44.35 8.40 24.69
N GLN A 115 45.45 7.71 24.35
CA GLN A 115 46.85 8.09 24.53
C GLN A 115 47.14 9.49 23.97
N SER A 116 47.83 10.33 24.75
CA SER A 116 48.43 11.57 24.25
C SER A 116 49.89 11.33 23.88
N THR A 117 50.20 11.44 22.59
CA THR A 117 51.56 11.67 22.07
C THR A 117 51.84 13.18 22.12
N SER A 118 52.98 13.58 22.67
CA SER A 118 53.47 14.97 22.60
C SER A 118 54.92 15.00 22.13
N SER A 119 55.10 15.49 20.90
CA SER A 119 56.37 15.89 20.29
C SER A 119 56.87 17.19 20.93
N THR A 120 58.18 17.36 21.12
CA THR A 120 58.80 18.66 21.43
C THR A 120 60.14 18.76 20.70
N GLN A 121 60.21 19.80 19.85
CA GLN A 121 61.35 20.51 19.21
C GLN A 121 62.59 19.74 18.77
#